data_AF-A0A512TQF3-F1
#
_entry.id   AF-A0A512TQF3-F1
#
_cell.length_a   1.000
_cell.length_b   1.000
_cell.length_c   1.000
_cell.angle_alpha   90.00
_cell.angle_beta   90.00
_cell.angle_gamma   90.00
#
_symmetry.space_group_name_H-M   'P 1'
#
loop_
_entity.id
_entity.type
_entity.pdbx_description
1 polymer ?
#
loop_
_entity_poly.entity_id
_entity_poly.type
_entity_poly.pdbx_seq_one_letter_code
_entity_poly.pdbx_strand_id
1 'polypeptide(L)'
;MKVKVLITFTDAEAKKIRHEGEIIDLSEERFAEIKSINENLIEETEDTTEYPNHIGGGVYQLSNGEKVRGKDEALKAEEALKQTAGDPPNNENE
;
A
#
# COMPACT_ATOMS: atom_id res chain seq x y z
N MET A 1 6.55 0.97 9.58
CA MET A 1 7.27 0.64 8.31
C MET A 1 6.47 -0.43 7.60
N LYS A 2 6.49 -0.43 6.27
CA LYS A 2 5.57 -1.25 5.49
C LYS A 2 6.26 -2.51 5.02
N VAL A 3 5.56 -3.63 5.21
CA VAL A 3 6.08 -4.94 4.84
C VAL A 3 4.99 -5.70 4.09
N LYS A 4 5.38 -6.45 3.07
CA LYS A 4 4.49 -7.31 2.31
C LYS A 4 4.56 -8.71 2.89
N VAL A 5 3.40 -9.29 3.15
CA VAL A 5 3.27 -10.69 3.56
C VAL A 5 3.56 -11.58 2.35
N LEU A 6 4.56 -12.44 2.46
CA LEU A 6 4.95 -13.35 1.39
C LEU A 6 4.19 -14.68 1.49
N ILE A 7 3.90 -15.13 2.71
CA ILE A 7 3.24 -16.40 2.99
C ILE A 7 2.13 -16.16 3.99
N THR A 8 0.95 -16.75 3.77
CA THR A 8 -0.17 -16.62 4.72
C THR A 8 0.22 -17.15 6.10
N PHE A 9 0.07 -16.33 7.15
CA PHE A 9 0.37 -16.73 8.53
C PHE A 9 -0.65 -16.16 9.51
N THR A 10 -0.76 -16.80 10.69
CA THR A 10 -1.61 -16.30 11.77
C THR A 10 -0.78 -15.40 12.67
N ASP A 11 -1.09 -14.11 12.70
CA ASP A 11 -0.47 -13.20 13.64
C ASP A 11 -1.22 -13.30 14.98
N ALA A 12 -0.57 -13.93 15.96
CA ALA A 12 -1.16 -14.16 17.28
C ALA A 12 -1.40 -12.86 18.06
N GLU A 13 -0.58 -11.83 17.80
CA GLU A 13 -0.67 -10.53 18.46
C GLU A 13 -1.91 -9.75 17.98
N ALA A 14 -2.08 -9.59 16.66
CA ALA A 14 -3.28 -8.98 16.08
C ALA A 14 -4.49 -9.91 16.06
N LYS A 15 -4.34 -11.18 16.47
CA LYS A 15 -5.36 -12.23 16.38
C LYS A 15 -6.02 -12.30 15.00
N LYS A 16 -5.23 -12.10 13.95
CA LYS A 16 -5.68 -12.00 12.56
C LYS A 16 -4.85 -12.91 11.66
N ILE A 17 -5.50 -13.54 10.69
CA ILE A 17 -4.82 -14.22 9.59
C ILE A 17 -4.35 -13.15 8.60
N ARG A 18 -3.04 -13.13 8.34
CA ARG A 18 -2.40 -12.31 7.32
C ARG A 18 -2.30 -13.13 6.06
N HIS A 19 -2.79 -12.59 4.94
CA HIS A 19 -2.78 -13.28 3.66
C HIS A 19 -1.56 -12.88 2.84
N GLU A 20 -1.07 -13.80 2.00
CA GLU A 20 -0.03 -13.49 1.01
C GLU A 20 -0.43 -12.27 0.16
N GLY A 21 0.55 -11.38 -0.06
CA GLY A 21 0.36 -10.09 -0.74
C GLY A 21 -0.21 -8.97 0.15
N GLU A 22 -0.67 -9.23 1.38
CA GLU A 22 -1.16 -8.18 2.28
C GLU A 22 0.01 -7.26 2.69
N ILE A 23 -0.14 -5.95 2.48
CA ILE A 23 0.79 -4.96 3.01
C ILE A 23 0.34 -4.56 4.41
N ILE A 24 1.25 -4.68 5.37
CA ILE A 24 1.00 -4.43 6.79
C ILE A 24 2.03 -3.42 7.29
N ASP A 25 1.59 -2.48 8.13
CA ASP A 25 2.51 -1.59 8.83
C ASP A 25 2.93 -2.25 10.14
N LEU A 26 4.24 -2.42 10.33
CA LEU A 26 4.86 -2.98 11.52
C LEU A 26 5.93 -2.03 12.06
N SER A 27 6.22 -2.16 13.36
CA SER A 27 7.43 -1.58 13.96
C SER A 27 8.67 -2.39 13.55
N GLU A 28 9.84 -1.76 13.54
CA GLU A 28 11.13 -2.42 13.26
C GLU A 28 11.37 -3.64 14.16
N GLU A 29 11.05 -3.52 15.45
CA GLU A 29 11.15 -4.62 16.42
C GLU A 29 10.33 -5.84 15.98
N ARG A 30 9.07 -5.61 15.58
CA ARG A 30 8.13 -6.68 15.22
C ARG A 30 8.52 -7.38 13.91
N PHE A 31 9.06 -6.63 12.96
CA PHE A 31 9.59 -7.20 11.73
C PHE A 31 10.78 -8.10 11.99
N ALA A 32 11.72 -7.67 12.84
CA ALA A 32 12.86 -8.50 13.22
C ALA A 32 12.41 -9.79 13.91
N GLU A 33 11.40 -9.72 14.79
CA GLU A 33 10.81 -10.91 15.42
C GLU A 33 10.25 -11.89 14.37
N ILE A 34 9.43 -11.41 13.43
CA ILE A 34 8.80 -12.27 12.42
C ILE A 34 9.86 -12.85 11.46
N LYS A 35 10.82 -12.03 11.01
CA LYS A 35 11.97 -12.47 10.19
C LYS A 35 12.81 -13.52 10.90
N SER A 36 12.96 -13.41 12.22
CA SER A 36 13.73 -14.36 13.04
C SER A 36 13.05 -15.74 13.13
N ILE A 37 11.70 -15.79 13.05
CA ILE A 37 10.95 -17.05 12.96
C ILE A 37 11.13 -17.67 11.57
N ASN A 38 10.90 -16.87 10.52
CA ASN A 38 11.10 -17.29 9.14
C ASN A 38 11.29 -16.06 8.25
N GLU A 39 12.43 -15.99 7.56
CA GLU A 39 12.81 -14.85 6.73
C GLU A 39 11.90 -14.62 5.51
N ASN A 40 11.16 -15.67 5.10
CA ASN A 40 10.25 -15.68 3.96
C ASN A 40 8.78 -15.46 4.36
N LEU A 41 8.49 -15.03 5.59
CA LEU A 41 7.12 -14.66 6.00
C LEU A 41 6.72 -13.28 5.48
N ILE A 42 7.66 -12.32 5.54
CA ILE A 42 7.44 -10.91 5.21
C ILE A 42 8.69 -10.31 4.55
N GLU A 43 8.50 -9.36 3.65
CA GLU A 43 9.57 -8.55 3.07
C GLU A 43 9.30 -7.07 3.31
N GLU A 44 10.36 -6.26 3.50
CA GLU A 44 10.22 -4.81 3.50
C GLU A 44 9.74 -4.36 2.11
N THR A 45 8.67 -3.58 2.08
CA THR A 45 8.11 -3.09 0.83
C THR A 45 7.87 -1.60 0.97
N GLU A 46 8.41 -0.83 0.04
CA GLU A 46 7.89 0.50 -0.22
C GLU A 46 6.51 0.30 -0.87
N ASP A 47 5.48 0.93 -0.33
CA ASP A 47 4.08 0.76 -0.74
C ASP A 47 3.93 1.07 -2.24
N THR A 48 4.15 0.05 -3.07
CA THR A 48 3.89 0.09 -4.51
C THR A 48 2.44 -0.30 -4.78
N THR A 49 1.55 -0.05 -3.82
CA THR A 49 0.12 -0.08 -4.11
C THR A 49 -0.09 0.96 -5.20
N GLU A 50 -0.26 0.49 -6.43
CA GLU A 50 -0.50 1.37 -7.56
C GLU A 50 -1.89 1.98 -7.38
N TYR A 51 -1.93 3.17 -6.80
CA TYR A 51 -3.12 3.97 -6.75
C TYR A 51 -3.35 4.61 -8.13
N PRO A 52 -4.60 4.71 -8.58
CA PRO A 52 -5.83 4.35 -7.86
C PRO A 52 -6.12 2.84 -7.81
N ASN A 53 -6.27 2.28 -6.60
CA ASN A 53 -6.50 0.85 -6.37
C ASN A 53 -7.98 0.50 -6.58
N HIS A 54 -8.29 -0.46 -7.46
CA HIS A 54 -9.67 -0.85 -7.75
C HIS A 54 -10.24 -1.75 -6.64
N ILE A 55 -11.13 -1.20 -5.80
CA ILE A 55 -11.74 -1.92 -4.67
C ILE A 55 -13.08 -2.61 -5.01
N GLY A 56 -13.52 -2.54 -6.28
CA GLY A 56 -14.71 -3.20 -6.79
C GLY A 56 -15.93 -2.29 -6.95
N GLY A 57 -16.92 -2.70 -7.76
CA GLY A 57 -18.15 -1.93 -8.01
C GLY A 57 -17.94 -0.62 -8.81
N GLY A 58 -16.83 -0.53 -9.55
CA GLY A 58 -16.39 0.69 -10.21
C GLY A 58 -15.90 1.77 -9.23
N VAL A 59 -15.57 1.38 -7.99
CA VAL A 59 -14.98 2.24 -6.97
C VAL A 59 -13.47 1.97 -6.91
N TYR A 60 -12.71 3.04 -6.83
CA TYR A 60 -11.26 3.02 -6.70
C TYR A 60 -10.86 3.79 -5.45
N GLN A 61 -9.82 3.34 -4.76
CA GLN A 61 -9.21 4.01 -3.63
C GLN A 61 -7.97 4.77 -4.10
N LEU A 62 -7.77 5.99 -3.63
CA LEU A 62 -6.61 6.83 -3.95
C LEU A 62 -5.51 6.71 -2.89
N SER A 63 -4.31 7.25 -3.17
CA SER A 63 -3.15 7.25 -2.25
C SER A 63 -3.43 7.91 -0.90
N ASN A 64 -4.37 8.87 -0.86
CA ASN A 64 -4.78 9.55 0.36
C ASN A 64 -5.87 8.80 1.15
N GLY A 65 -6.34 7.65 0.66
CA GLY A 65 -7.42 6.88 1.25
C GLY A 65 -8.84 7.28 0.81
N GLU A 66 -9.01 8.32 -0.02
CA GLU A 66 -10.31 8.67 -0.61
C GLU A 66 -10.80 7.59 -1.59
N LYS A 67 -12.12 7.53 -1.79
CA LYS A 67 -12.76 6.57 -2.68
C LYS A 67 -13.49 7.32 -3.78
N VAL A 68 -13.09 7.07 -5.02
CA VAL A 68 -13.64 7.70 -6.21
C VAL A 68 -14.33 6.66 -7.07
N ARG A 69 -15.51 6.99 -7.62
CA ARG A 69 -16.21 6.12 -8.57
C ARG A 69 -15.81 6.50 -9.98
N GLY A 70 -15.55 5.49 -10.80
CA GLY A 70 -15.09 5.68 -12.17
C GLY A 70 -13.58 5.70 -12.26
N LYS A 71 -13.07 4.96 -13.24
CA LYS A 71 -11.64 4.83 -13.51
C LYS A 71 -10.99 6.19 -13.83
N ASP A 72 -11.66 6.98 -14.65
CA ASP A 72 -11.19 8.29 -15.12
C ASP A 72 -11.07 9.29 -13.98
N GLU A 73 -12.11 9.41 -13.15
CA GLU A 73 -12.08 10.29 -11.99
C GLU A 73 -11.01 9.86 -10.98
N ALA A 74 -10.83 8.55 -10.79
CA ALA A 74 -9.83 8.03 -9.87
C ALA A 74 -8.39 8.32 -10.35
N LEU A 75 -8.13 8.20 -11.66
CA LEU A 75 -6.83 8.55 -12.24
C LEU A 75 -6.53 10.04 -12.06
N LYS A 76 -7.49 10.91 -12.41
CA LYS A 76 -7.33 12.36 -12.29
C LYS A 76 -7.13 12.81 -10.83
N ALA A 77 -7.90 12.22 -9.91
CA ALA A 77 -7.79 12.54 -8.49
C ALA A 77 -6.45 12.06 -7.93
N GLU A 78 -5.98 10.88 -8.34
CA GLU A 78 -4.67 10.38 -7.96
C GLU A 78 -3.52 11.24 -8.49
N GLU A 79 -3.57 11.67 -9.75
CA GLU A 79 -2.59 12.59 -10.32
C GLU A 79 -2.53 13.91 -9.55
N ALA A 80 -3.69 14.48 -9.20
CA ALA A 80 -3.76 15.70 -8.40
C ALA A 80 -3.15 15.53 -6.99
N LEU A 81 -3.31 14.36 -6.37
CA LEU A 81 -2.72 14.05 -5.07
C LEU A 81 -1.21 13.88 -5.14
N LYS A 82 -0.69 13.22 -6.19
CA LYS A 82 0.75 13.12 -6.43
C LYS A 82 1.38 14.51 -6.59
N GLN A 83 0.71 15.43 -7.30
CA GLN A 83 1.16 16.82 -7.46
C GLN A 83 1.14 17.65 -6.16
N THR A 84 0.28 17.29 -5.19
CA THR A 84 0.16 18.00 -3.90
C THR A 84 1.11 17.43 -2.83
N ALA A 85 1.42 16.13 -2.87
CA ALA A 85 2.15 15.42 -1.81
C ALA A 85 3.69 15.42 -1.98
N GLY A 86 4.22 15.80 -3.15
CA GLY A 86 5.66 15.86 -3.36
C GLY A 86 6.06 16.68 -4.58
N ASP A 87 6.71 17.82 -4.32
CA ASP A 87 7.51 18.66 -5.22
C ASP A 87 6.78 19.28 -6.45
N PRO A 88 7.03 20.56 -6.77
CA PRO A 88 6.34 21.24 -7.85
C PRO A 88 6.56 20.53 -9.21
N PRO A 89 5.53 20.48 -10.08
CA PRO A 89 5.67 19.89 -11.39
C PRO A 89 6.65 20.72 -12.23
N ASN A 90 7.85 20.18 -12.47
CA ASN A 90 8.69 20.62 -13.57
C ASN A 90 8.05 20.14 -14.88
N ASN A 91 7.20 20.97 -15.50
CA ASN A 91 6.88 20.82 -16.91
C ASN A 91 6.50 22.16 -17.55
N GLU A 92 7.50 22.83 -18.11
CA GLU A 92 7.31 23.66 -19.30
C GLU A 92 8.43 23.30 -20.30
N ASN A 93 8.18 22.27 -21.12
CA ASN A 93 8.67 22.27 -22.49
C ASN A 93 7.52 22.77 -23.36
N GLU A 94 7.63 23.99 -23.86
CA GLU A 94 7.21 24.37 -25.22
C GLU A 94 8.14 25.47 -25.75
#